data_AF-A0ABD1MMD6-F1
#
_entry.id   AF-A0ABD1MMD6-F1
#
_cell.length_a   1.000
_cell.length_b   1.000
_cell.length_c   1.000
_cell.angle_alpha   90.00
_cell.angle_beta   90.00
_cell.angle_gamma   90.00
#
_symmetry.space_group_name_H-M   'P 1'
#
loop_
_entity.id
_entity.type
_entity.pdbx_description
1 polymer ?
#
loop_
_entity_poly.entity_id
_entity_poly.type
_entity_poly.pdbx_seq_one_letter_code
_entity_poly.pdbx_strand_id
1 'polypeptide(L)'
;MLYPTLQAGGIISTAADHAASHIGKASGILLLLKSMPYHVSCNQHFSYIPTAIASKHGLIVKQGGGEERWVDSREGLCDVVYEMASIANAHLEKARKLVDSVPVEALPGAPAKASVLARVLLDSLRKVQFDVFDPRLTRGVLGIPPLWYQLKLRWTSWRRKY
;
A
#
# COMPACT_ATOMS: atom_id res chain seq x y z
N MET A 1 10.65 24.03 -25.09
CA MET A 1 10.77 23.08 -26.20
C MET A 1 11.84 22.03 -25.89
N LEU A 2 11.54 21.08 -25.00
CA LEU A 2 12.41 19.95 -24.60
C LEU A 2 11.59 18.64 -24.46
N TYR A 3 10.43 18.59 -25.13
CA TYR A 3 9.52 17.44 -25.13
C TYR A 3 9.72 16.49 -26.33
N PRO A 4 10.16 16.94 -27.54
CA PRO A 4 10.30 16.03 -28.68
C PRO A 4 11.58 15.18 -28.69
N THR A 5 12.64 15.58 -27.96
CA THR A 5 13.96 14.91 -28.07
C THR A 5 14.09 13.66 -27.23
N LEU A 6 13.25 13.46 -26.21
CA LEU A 6 13.23 12.22 -25.40
C LEU A 6 12.35 11.12 -26.01
N GLN A 7 11.47 11.46 -26.96
CA GLN A 7 10.60 10.50 -27.64
C GLN A 7 11.32 9.73 -28.76
N ALA A 8 12.49 10.21 -29.20
CA ALA A 8 13.34 9.55 -30.20
C ALA A 8 14.11 8.33 -29.66
N GLY A 9 14.02 8.04 -28.35
CA GLY A 9 14.72 6.93 -27.71
C GLY A 9 13.97 5.60 -27.63
N GLY A 10 12.67 5.54 -28.00
CA GLY A 10 11.90 4.28 -28.07
C GLY A 10 11.75 3.47 -26.77
N ILE A 11 12.32 3.94 -25.64
CA ILE A 11 12.31 3.27 -24.34
C ILE A 11 11.51 4.13 -23.35
N ILE A 12 10.25 4.41 -23.67
CA ILE A 12 9.23 4.71 -22.65
C ILE A 12 8.43 3.42 -22.57
N SER A 13 8.83 2.55 -21.65
CA SER A 13 8.17 1.26 -21.48
C SER A 13 6.79 1.51 -20.87
N THR A 14 5.74 1.32 -21.64
CA THR A 14 4.35 1.34 -21.14
C THR A 14 4.19 0.40 -19.93
N ALA A 15 4.93 -0.71 -19.91
CA ALA A 15 4.97 -1.62 -18.77
C ALA A 15 5.58 -0.98 -17.50
N ALA A 16 6.57 -0.09 -17.63
CA ALA A 16 7.12 0.66 -16.50
C ALA A 16 6.09 1.67 -15.93
N ASP A 17 5.34 2.35 -16.79
CA ASP A 17 4.26 3.26 -16.36
C ASP A 17 3.12 2.50 -15.67
N HIS A 18 2.71 1.36 -16.22
CA HIS A 18 1.71 0.49 -15.60
C HIS A 18 2.21 -0.08 -14.26
N ALA A 19 3.49 -0.47 -14.16
CA ALA A 19 4.09 -0.92 -12.91
C ALA A 19 4.11 0.20 -11.86
N ALA A 20 4.53 1.40 -12.23
CA ALA A 20 4.54 2.57 -11.35
C ALA A 20 3.12 2.91 -10.85
N SER A 21 2.11 2.85 -11.73
CA SER A 21 0.71 3.04 -11.35
C SER A 21 0.24 2.01 -10.32
N HIS A 22 0.56 0.73 -10.51
CA HIS A 22 0.23 -0.33 -9.56
C HIS A 22 0.94 -0.16 -8.21
N ILE A 23 2.23 0.20 -8.22
CA ILE A 23 2.98 0.50 -6.99
C ILE A 23 2.37 1.69 -6.26
N GLY A 24 1.99 2.75 -6.98
CA GLY A 24 1.33 3.93 -6.42
C GLY A 24 0.01 3.59 -5.75
N LYS A 25 -0.85 2.80 -6.41
CA LYS A 25 -2.12 2.33 -5.83
C LYS A 25 -1.91 1.51 -4.57
N ALA A 26 -1.00 0.54 -4.61
CA ALA A 26 -0.68 -0.27 -3.43
C ALA A 26 -0.14 0.57 -2.27
N SER A 27 0.80 1.47 -2.55
CA SER A 27 1.42 2.33 -1.54
C SER A 27 0.41 3.28 -0.91
N GLY A 28 -0.47 3.88 -1.72
CA GLY A 28 -1.53 4.77 -1.25
C GLY A 28 -2.51 4.06 -0.31
N ILE A 29 -2.99 2.87 -0.69
CA ILE A 29 -3.86 2.05 0.17
C ILE A 29 -3.16 1.75 1.49
N LEU A 30 -1.93 1.24 1.45
CA LEU A 30 -1.19 0.85 2.66
C LEU A 30 -0.87 2.05 3.57
N LEU A 31 -0.61 3.23 3.00
CA LEU A 31 -0.39 4.45 3.77
C LEU A 31 -1.67 4.88 4.49
N LEU A 32 -2.82 4.83 3.81
CA LEU A 32 -4.12 5.12 4.43
C LEU A 32 -4.42 4.16 5.58
N LEU A 33 -4.18 2.86 5.39
CA LEU A 33 -4.32 1.86 6.45
C LEU A 33 -3.37 2.13 7.63
N LYS A 34 -2.12 2.54 7.36
CA LYS A 34 -1.15 2.86 8.42
C LYS A 34 -1.52 4.12 9.21
N SER A 35 -2.19 5.07 8.56
CA SER A 35 -2.65 6.33 9.16
C SER A 35 -4.04 6.21 9.81
N MET A 36 -4.71 5.06 9.70
CA MET A 36 -6.03 4.83 10.30
C MET A 36 -6.13 5.25 11.77
N PRO A 37 -5.20 4.86 12.67
CA PRO A 37 -5.32 5.24 14.08
C PRO A 37 -5.34 6.75 14.29
N TYR A 38 -4.59 7.48 13.47
CA TYR A 38 -4.56 8.93 13.51
C TYR A 38 -5.88 9.53 13.01
N HIS A 39 -6.41 9.06 11.89
CA HIS A 39 -7.70 9.54 11.36
C HIS A 39 -8.86 9.30 12.35
N VAL A 40 -8.90 8.13 12.99
CA VAL A 40 -9.88 7.82 14.05
C VAL A 40 -9.77 8.79 15.22
N SER A 41 -8.55 9.09 15.68
CA SER A 41 -8.32 10.03 16.79
C SER A 41 -8.74 11.47 16.49
N CYS A 42 -8.75 11.86 15.20
CA CYS A 42 -9.17 13.17 14.74
C CYS A 42 -10.67 13.26 14.41
N ASN A 43 -11.49 12.29 14.84
CA ASN A 43 -12.90 12.16 14.48
C ASN A 43 -13.16 12.11 12.97
N GLN A 44 -12.15 11.77 12.16
CA GLN A 44 -12.34 11.49 10.76
C GLN A 44 -12.79 10.04 10.64
N HIS A 45 -14.04 9.83 10.26
CA HIS A 45 -14.53 8.51 9.88
C HIS A 45 -13.69 7.94 8.73
N PHE A 46 -13.80 6.63 8.51
CA PHE A 46 -13.02 5.91 7.51
C PHE A 46 -13.49 6.17 6.07
N SER A 47 -13.53 7.42 5.62
CA SER A 47 -14.08 7.84 4.32
C SER A 47 -13.37 7.22 3.11
N TYR A 48 -12.17 6.68 3.30
CA TYR A 48 -11.40 5.97 2.28
C TYR A 48 -11.66 4.45 2.24
N ILE A 49 -12.40 3.89 3.20
CA ILE A 49 -12.85 2.51 3.13
C ILE A 49 -14.09 2.46 2.22
N PRO A 50 -14.08 1.64 1.16
CA PRO A 50 -15.26 1.45 0.33
C PRO A 50 -16.44 0.90 1.15
N THR A 51 -17.62 1.52 1.04
CA THR A 51 -18.84 1.09 1.75
C THR A 51 -19.16 -0.38 1.52
N ALA A 52 -18.92 -0.89 0.31
CA ALA A 52 -19.12 -2.31 0.00
C ALA A 52 -18.26 -3.25 0.87
N ILE A 53 -17.01 -2.87 1.15
CA ILE A 53 -16.10 -3.66 1.99
C ILE A 53 -16.48 -3.50 3.48
N ALA A 54 -16.78 -2.28 3.92
CA ALA A 54 -17.19 -2.03 5.30
C ALA A 54 -18.50 -2.76 5.66
N SER A 55 -19.52 -2.71 4.79
CA SER A 55 -20.78 -3.43 4.99
C SER A 55 -20.60 -4.94 4.97
N LYS A 56 -19.74 -5.47 4.09
CA LYS A 56 -19.43 -6.91 3.99
C LYS A 56 -18.90 -7.48 5.32
N HIS A 57 -18.11 -6.69 6.04
CA HIS A 57 -17.49 -7.07 7.32
C HIS A 57 -18.24 -6.51 8.54
N GLY A 58 -19.49 -6.08 8.36
CA GLY A 58 -20.35 -5.65 9.47
C GLY A 58 -19.93 -4.34 10.15
N LEU A 59 -19.04 -3.55 9.53
CA LEU A 59 -18.67 -2.23 10.05
C LEU A 59 -19.72 -1.17 9.76
N ILE A 60 -20.63 -1.40 8.82
CA ILE A 60 -21.75 -0.51 8.53
C ILE A 60 -23.05 -1.29 8.67
N VAL A 61 -23.96 -0.77 9.49
CA VAL A 61 -25.32 -1.29 9.65
C VAL A 61 -26.30 -0.24 9.13
N LYS A 62 -27.22 -0.68 8.26
CA LYS A 62 -28.37 0.13 7.82
C LYS A 62 -29.47 0.00 8.85
N GLN A 63 -29.80 1.08 9.56
CA GLN A 63 -31.00 1.11 10.40
C GLN A 63 -32.26 1.37 9.57
N GLY A 64 -33.43 1.09 10.15
CA GLY A 64 -34.75 1.15 9.50
C GLY A 64 -35.18 2.51 8.92
N GLY A 65 -34.31 3.52 8.88
CA GLY A 65 -34.50 4.80 8.21
C GLY A 65 -33.52 5.08 7.05
N GLY A 66 -32.68 4.12 6.66
CA GLY A 66 -31.70 4.28 5.57
C GLY A 66 -30.37 4.93 5.98
N GLU A 67 -30.22 5.36 7.23
CA GLU A 67 -28.96 5.88 7.76
C GLU A 67 -27.95 4.74 8.00
N GLU A 68 -26.74 4.92 7.46
CA GLU A 68 -25.60 4.03 7.61
C GLU A 68 -24.79 4.45 8.84
N ARG A 69 -24.70 3.57 9.85
CA ARG A 69 -23.92 3.82 11.07
C ARG A 69 -22.71 2.90 11.14
N TRP A 70 -21.56 3.50 11.46
CA TRP A 70 -20.34 2.75 11.77
C TRP A 70 -20.49 2.00 13.10
N VAL A 71 -20.17 0.71 13.07
CA VAL A 71 -20.13 -0.16 14.25
C VAL A 71 -18.69 -0.20 14.77
N ASP A 72 -18.54 -0.03 16.07
CA ASP A 72 -17.25 -0.21 16.75
C ASP A 72 -16.98 -1.71 16.92
N SER A 73 -16.37 -2.32 15.90
CA SER A 73 -15.94 -3.71 15.91
C SER A 73 -14.47 -3.79 15.55
N ARG A 74 -13.64 -4.17 16.53
CA ARG A 74 -12.21 -4.36 16.32
C ARG A 74 -11.93 -5.50 15.34
N GLU A 75 -12.68 -6.59 15.43
CA GLU A 75 -12.56 -7.75 14.53
C GLU A 75 -12.97 -7.38 13.10
N GLY A 76 -14.14 -6.74 12.93
CA GLY A 76 -14.60 -6.27 11.62
C GLY A 76 -13.63 -5.25 11.01
N LEU A 77 -12.97 -4.42 11.82
CA LEU A 77 -11.94 -3.52 11.34
C LEU A 77 -10.69 -4.28 10.87
N CYS A 78 -10.24 -5.30 11.61
CA CYS A 78 -9.12 -6.14 11.17
C CYS A 78 -9.43 -6.82 9.83
N ASP A 79 -10.66 -7.32 9.64
CA ASP A 79 -11.10 -7.96 8.39
C ASP A 79 -11.15 -6.98 7.21
N VAL A 80 -11.63 -5.75 7.44
CA VAL A 80 -11.60 -4.69 6.42
C VAL A 80 -10.17 -4.30 6.06
N VAL A 81 -9.29 -4.14 7.06
CA VAL A 81 -7.88 -3.84 6.84
C VAL A 81 -7.22 -4.99 6.07
N TYR A 82 -7.54 -6.24 6.39
CA TYR A 82 -7.07 -7.41 5.67
C TYR A 82 -7.51 -7.41 4.20
N GLU A 83 -8.78 -7.13 3.91
CA GLU A 83 -9.28 -7.09 2.53
C GLU A 83 -8.63 -5.96 1.73
N MET A 84 -8.52 -4.76 2.32
CA MET A 84 -7.84 -3.62 1.69
C MET A 84 -6.34 -3.90 1.46
N ALA A 85 -5.67 -4.51 2.43
CA ALA A 85 -4.28 -4.92 2.30
C ALA A 85 -4.09 -6.02 1.25
N SER A 86 -5.07 -6.91 1.09
CA SER A 86 -5.07 -7.95 0.04
C SER A 86 -5.20 -7.33 -1.36
N ILE A 87 -6.03 -6.30 -1.52
CA ILE A 87 -6.14 -5.51 -2.76
C ILE A 87 -4.79 -4.82 -3.06
N ALA A 88 -4.17 -4.20 -2.06
CA ALA A 88 -2.85 -3.59 -2.22
C ALA A 88 -1.78 -4.62 -2.63
N ASN A 89 -1.80 -5.82 -2.03
CA ASN A 89 -0.89 -6.91 -2.39
C ASN A 89 -1.10 -7.37 -3.83
N ALA A 90 -2.35 -7.48 -4.29
CA ALA A 90 -2.65 -7.81 -5.69
C ALA A 90 -2.09 -6.77 -6.67
N HIS A 91 -2.07 -5.48 -6.30
CA HIS A 91 -1.41 -4.44 -7.07
C HIS A 91 0.12 -4.61 -7.07
N LEU A 92 0.75 -4.93 -5.93
CA LEU A 92 2.19 -5.18 -5.87
C LEU A 92 2.61 -6.37 -6.73
N GLU A 93 1.85 -7.47 -6.69
CA GLU A 93 2.13 -8.64 -7.51
C GLU A 93 1.98 -8.36 -9.01
N LYS A 94 0.98 -7.56 -9.41
CA LYS A 94 0.85 -7.10 -10.80
C LYS A 94 2.03 -6.22 -11.21
N ALA A 95 2.43 -5.27 -10.36
CA ALA A 95 3.59 -4.43 -10.63
C ALA A 95 4.86 -5.26 -10.81
N ARG A 96 5.10 -6.25 -9.94
CA ARG A 96 6.25 -7.14 -10.02
C ARG A 96 6.32 -7.88 -11.34
N LYS A 97 5.20 -8.46 -11.79
CA LYS A 97 5.12 -9.16 -13.09
C LYS A 97 5.46 -8.23 -14.27
N LEU A 98 5.03 -6.97 -14.20
CA LEU A 98 5.33 -5.97 -15.22
C LEU A 98 6.80 -5.54 -15.17
N VAL A 99 7.39 -5.42 -13.98
CA VAL A 99 8.82 -5.12 -13.83
C VAL A 99 9.70 -6.25 -14.35
N ASP A 100 9.33 -7.51 -14.09
CA ASP A 100 10.06 -8.68 -14.61
C ASP A 100 10.11 -8.71 -16.15
N SER A 101 9.18 -8.01 -16.83
CA SER A 101 9.14 -7.88 -18.29
C SER A 101 9.89 -6.66 -18.86
N VAL A 102 10.49 -5.81 -18.02
CA VAL A 102 11.15 -4.57 -18.44
C VAL A 102 12.67 -4.68 -18.25
N PRO A 103 13.49 -4.27 -19.24
CA PRO A 103 14.94 -4.22 -19.10
C PRO A 103 15.35 -3.36 -17.90
N VAL A 104 16.39 -3.77 -17.17
CA VAL A 104 16.85 -3.12 -15.93
C VAL A 104 17.25 -1.65 -16.17
N GLU A 105 17.64 -1.31 -17.39
CA GLU A 105 18.02 0.03 -17.84
C GLU A 105 16.81 0.99 -17.92
N ALA A 106 15.59 0.46 -18.03
CA ALA A 106 14.36 1.22 -18.19
C ALA A 106 13.54 1.35 -16.88
N LEU A 107 14.06 0.83 -15.75
CA LEU A 107 13.42 1.01 -14.45
C LEU A 107 14.01 2.21 -13.70
N PRO A 108 13.30 3.34 -13.60
CA PRO A 108 13.76 4.44 -12.77
C PRO A 108 13.87 4.00 -11.30
N GLY A 109 14.88 4.48 -10.57
CA GLY A 109 15.13 4.05 -9.18
C GLY A 109 14.07 4.45 -8.14
N ALA A 110 13.08 5.27 -8.51
CA ALA A 110 12.01 5.73 -7.64
C ALA A 110 10.88 4.69 -7.39
N PRO A 111 10.27 4.06 -8.43
CA PRO A 111 9.25 3.01 -8.23
C PRO A 111 9.76 1.81 -7.43
N ALA A 112 11.02 1.42 -7.59
CA ALA A 112 11.64 0.37 -6.79
C ALA A 112 11.62 0.66 -5.28
N LYS A 113 11.98 1.88 -4.88
CA LYS A 113 11.98 2.29 -3.46
C LYS A 113 10.56 2.34 -2.88
N ALA A 114 9.60 2.83 -3.68
CA ALA A 114 8.19 2.83 -3.29
C ALA A 114 7.63 1.41 -3.11
N SER A 115 8.02 0.46 -3.98
CA SER A 115 7.67 -0.96 -3.85
C SER A 115 8.22 -1.56 -2.54
N VAL A 116 9.47 -1.24 -2.16
CA VAL A 116 10.06 -1.70 -0.90
C VAL A 116 9.29 -1.18 0.31
N LEU A 117 8.91 0.10 0.30
CA LEU A 117 8.09 0.71 1.35
C LEU A 117 6.73 0.02 1.48
N ALA A 118 6.01 -0.16 0.37
CA ALA A 118 4.72 -0.84 0.36
C ALA A 118 4.83 -2.28 0.90
N ARG A 119 5.86 -3.03 0.48
CA ARG A 119 6.09 -4.39 1.00
C ARG A 119 6.39 -4.39 2.50
N VAL A 120 7.20 -3.44 2.98
CA VAL A 120 7.49 -3.30 4.41
C VAL A 120 6.22 -3.00 5.21
N LEU A 121 5.37 -2.08 4.73
CA LEU A 121 4.09 -1.77 5.36
C LEU A 121 3.19 -3.01 5.44
N LEU A 122 3.06 -3.73 4.32
CA LEU A 122 2.24 -4.93 4.25
C LEU A 122 2.77 -6.04 5.18
N ASP A 123 4.08 -6.28 5.19
CA ASP A 123 4.73 -7.26 6.07
C ASP A 123 4.49 -6.91 7.55
N SER A 124 4.53 -5.62 7.90
CA SER A 124 4.27 -5.16 9.26
C SER A 124 2.81 -5.33 9.68
N LEU A 125 1.85 -5.01 8.80
CA LEU A 125 0.42 -5.26 9.05
C LEU A 125 0.14 -6.76 9.23
N ARG A 126 0.75 -7.63 8.42
CA ARG A 126 0.62 -9.09 8.54
C ARG A 126 1.08 -9.61 9.91
N LYS A 127 2.18 -9.09 10.45
CA LYS A 127 2.73 -9.53 11.75
C LYS A 127 1.81 -9.22 12.94
N VAL A 128 0.99 -8.19 12.81
CA VAL A 128 0.01 -7.78 13.84
C VAL A 128 -1.40 -8.25 13.51
N GLN A 129 -1.55 -9.21 12.58
CA GLN A 129 -2.85 -9.74 12.16
C GLN A 129 -3.81 -8.64 11.71
N PHE A 130 -3.27 -7.63 11.02
CA PHE A 130 -4.02 -6.50 10.46
C PHE A 130 -4.70 -5.59 11.50
N ASP A 131 -4.31 -5.71 12.77
CA ASP A 131 -4.69 -4.76 13.80
C ASP A 131 -3.89 -3.46 13.67
N VAL A 132 -4.54 -2.42 13.14
CA VAL A 132 -3.92 -1.11 12.90
C VAL A 132 -3.60 -0.34 14.19
N PHE A 133 -4.22 -0.72 15.32
CA PHE A 133 -4.00 -0.07 16.62
C PHE A 133 -2.89 -0.75 17.45
N ASP A 134 -2.28 -1.82 16.93
CA ASP A 134 -1.23 -2.53 17.64
C ASP A 134 -0.01 -1.60 17.88
N PRO A 135 0.45 -1.43 19.13
CA PRO A 135 1.56 -0.55 19.47
C PRO A 135 2.89 -0.98 18.85
N ARG A 136 3.00 -2.21 18.32
CA ARG A 136 4.18 -2.65 17.56
C ARG A 136 4.31 -1.90 16.24
N LEU A 137 3.22 -1.39 15.65
CA LEU A 137 3.26 -0.63 14.39
C LEU A 137 3.84 0.78 14.55
N THR A 138 3.89 1.33 15.76
CA THR A 138 4.45 2.65 16.06
C THR A 138 5.93 2.61 16.40
N ARG A 139 6.52 1.42 16.58
CA ARG A 139 7.95 1.27 16.89
C ARG A 139 8.82 1.37 15.64
N GLY A 140 9.89 2.16 15.71
CA GLY A 140 10.89 2.28 14.65
C GLY A 140 10.32 2.81 13.33
N VAL A 141 10.80 2.29 12.20
CA VAL A 141 10.27 2.61 10.87
C VAL A 141 9.21 1.58 10.54
N LEU A 142 7.94 1.92 10.78
CA LEU A 142 6.78 1.09 10.40
C LEU A 142 6.77 -0.29 11.08
N GLY A 143 7.15 -0.38 12.37
CA GLY A 143 7.25 -1.64 13.11
C GLY A 143 8.55 -2.43 12.88
N ILE A 144 9.51 -1.84 12.16
CA ILE A 144 10.82 -2.44 11.88
C ILE A 144 11.93 -1.58 12.49
N PRO A 145 12.97 -2.18 13.08
CA PRO A 145 14.16 -1.45 13.52
C PRO A 145 14.78 -0.63 12.37
N PRO A 146 15.17 0.65 12.59
CA PRO A 146 15.69 1.52 11.54
C PRO A 146 16.87 0.93 10.75
N LEU A 147 17.79 0.24 11.43
CA LEU A 147 18.93 -0.43 10.81
C LEU A 147 18.50 -1.54 9.84
N TRP A 148 17.47 -2.31 10.21
CA TRP A 148 16.97 -3.39 9.36
C TRP A 148 16.28 -2.84 8.11
N TYR A 149 15.55 -1.73 8.25
CA TYR A 149 14.96 -1.03 7.12
C TYR A 149 16.03 -0.50 6.15
N GLN A 150 17.08 0.15 6.67
CA GLN A 150 18.22 0.60 5.87
C GLN A 150 18.95 -0.55 5.18
N LEU A 151 19.14 -1.69 5.87
CA LEU A 151 19.76 -2.87 5.28
C LEU A 151 18.90 -3.44 4.14
N LYS A 152 17.57 -3.51 4.32
CA LYS A 152 16.63 -3.98 3.28
C LYS A 152 16.71 -3.09 2.03
N LEU A 153 16.73 -1.76 2.20
CA LEU A 153 16.91 -0.80 1.10
C LEU A 153 18.25 -0.97 0.37
N ARG A 154 19.36 -1.07 1.11
CA ARG A 154 20.69 -1.26 0.53
C ARG A 154 20.80 -2.61 -0.19
N TRP A 155 20.22 -3.66 0.37
CA TRP A 155 20.18 -4.98 -0.23
C TRP A 155 19.39 -5.01 -1.54
N THR A 156 18.23 -4.36 -1.58
CA THR A 156 17.43 -4.24 -2.81
C THR A 156 18.14 -3.39 -3.86
N SER A 157 18.82 -2.31 -3.44
CA SER A 157 19.64 -1.49 -4.35
C SER A 157 20.84 -2.27 -4.90
N TRP A 158 21.43 -3.15 -4.09
CA TRP A 158 22.60 -3.94 -4.48
C TRP A 158 22.23 -5.12 -5.38
N ARG A 159 21.11 -5.80 -5.13
CA ARG A 159 20.73 -7.00 -5.89
C ARG A 159 20.23 -6.70 -7.32
N ARG A 160 20.04 -5.43 -7.72
CA ARG A 160 19.44 -5.02 -9.02
C ARG A 160 18.15 -5.77 -9.40
N LYS A 161 17.55 -6.51 -8.46
CA LYS A 161 16.22 -7.11 -8.57
C LYS A 161 15.26 -6.03 -8.15
N TYR A 162 15.02 -5.14 -9.10
CA TYR A 162 13.93 -4.19 -9.04
C TYR A 162 12.62 -4.91 -9.36
#